data_AF-A0A9E5WJN7-F1
#
_entry.id   AF-A0A9E5WJN7-F1
#
_cell.length_a   1.000
_cell.length_b   1.000
_cell.length_c   1.000
_cell.angle_alpha   90.00
_cell.angle_beta   90.00
_cell.angle_gamma   90.00
#
_symmetry.space_group_name_H-M   'P 1'
#
loop_
_entity.id
_entity.type
_entity.pdbx_description
1 polymer ?
#
loop_
_entity_poly.entity_id
_entity_poly.type
_entity_poly.pdbx_seq_one_letter_code
_entity_poly.pdbx_strand_id
1 'polypeptide(L)'
;VLVDQSGEIKGPLKFGEHKSLQTDRVILMPGPEEEVTQVNQMFRWLIDEDLSFSEIAERLNEAGVVTDLNRPWTSGSVKTVLTGEKYIGNNVYNRKSFKLKMQHVENPPDMWIRKEGAFEGVVPLEVFMTAQEIITARSARLSDEELLDHLKRLYADAGELSGVLIDQADDMPSSSVFRSRFGSLSRAYALIGHQTGFDKERMQVNRRLRALHPEIIKRTEAAIAEAGGTVRCDAKSGLLHLNDELVISLVLARCQSLPDGRHRWRIRFDPARFEPDVTLAVRLDYANEAELDYFLLPGFDLPRREIRMCNRNSSHFEAFRFESLDFFYAMFERVGIWKKAL
;
A
#
# COMPACT_ATOMS: atom_id res chain seq x y z
N VAL A 1 7.84 -28.16 8.52
CA VAL A 1 8.95 -29.08 8.13
C VAL A 1 9.68 -28.60 6.90
N LEU A 2 10.97 -28.93 6.86
CA LEU A 2 11.81 -28.81 5.68
C LEU A 2 11.59 -30.02 4.77
N VAL A 3 11.36 -29.75 3.49
CA VAL A 3 11.13 -30.74 2.45
C VAL A 3 12.17 -30.53 1.36
N ASP A 4 12.73 -31.61 0.83
CA ASP A 4 13.69 -31.53 -0.26
C ASP A 4 13.01 -31.27 -1.63
N GLN A 5 13.79 -31.35 -2.71
CA GLN A 5 13.30 -31.19 -4.09
C GLN A 5 12.40 -32.34 -4.58
N SER A 6 12.51 -33.52 -3.97
CA SER A 6 11.72 -34.73 -4.27
C SER A 6 10.40 -34.75 -3.51
N GLY A 7 10.24 -33.91 -2.48
CA GLY A 7 9.09 -33.92 -1.59
C GLY A 7 9.29 -34.75 -0.32
N GLU A 8 10.51 -35.24 -0.04
CA GLU A 8 10.82 -35.99 1.18
C GLU A 8 11.09 -35.06 2.36
N ILE A 9 10.59 -35.45 3.53
CA ILE A 9 10.71 -34.68 4.77
C ILE A 9 12.13 -34.85 5.33
N LYS A 10 12.88 -33.74 5.41
CA LYS A 10 14.22 -33.71 6.02
C LYS A 10 14.17 -33.56 7.54
N GLY A 11 13.13 -32.89 8.05
CA GLY A 11 12.92 -32.70 9.48
C GLY A 11 12.15 -31.41 9.83
N PRO A 12 11.77 -31.22 11.11
CA PRO A 12 11.18 -29.99 11.59
C PRO A 12 12.22 -28.86 11.63
N LEU A 13 11.77 -27.62 11.41
CA LEU A 13 12.57 -26.41 11.63
C LEU A 13 12.17 -25.82 12.97
N LYS A 14 13.14 -25.58 13.85
CA LYS A 14 12.92 -24.90 15.13
C LYS A 14 12.75 -23.39 14.91
N PHE A 15 12.23 -22.71 15.92
CA PHE A 15 12.11 -21.26 15.91
C PHE A 15 13.49 -20.60 15.65
N GLY A 16 13.54 -19.70 14.66
CA GLY A 16 14.77 -19.02 14.23
C GLY A 16 15.64 -19.80 13.24
N GLU A 17 15.32 -21.07 12.94
CA GLU A 17 16.02 -21.83 11.91
C GLU A 17 15.51 -21.48 10.50
N HIS A 18 16.44 -21.44 9.56
CA HIS A 18 16.16 -21.14 8.16
C HIS A 18 16.60 -22.29 7.27
N LYS A 19 15.87 -22.52 6.16
CA LYS A 19 16.31 -23.46 5.14
C LYS A 19 17.66 -23.03 4.57
N SER A 20 18.58 -23.98 4.44
CA SER A 20 19.94 -23.70 3.94
C SER A 20 20.04 -23.80 2.42
N LEU A 21 19.27 -24.69 1.80
CA LEU A 21 19.28 -24.91 0.35
C LEU A 21 18.12 -24.20 -0.33
N GLN A 22 18.39 -23.61 -1.50
CA GLN A 22 17.37 -22.92 -2.28
C GLN A 22 16.33 -23.90 -2.87
N THR A 23 16.75 -25.12 -3.19
CA THR A 23 15.89 -26.21 -3.70
C THR A 23 14.90 -26.69 -2.65
N ASP A 24 15.29 -26.69 -1.38
CA ASP A 24 14.42 -27.09 -0.28
C ASP A 24 13.21 -26.14 -0.16
N ARG A 25 12.11 -26.69 0.34
CA ARG A 25 10.83 -26.01 0.59
C ARG A 25 10.45 -26.16 2.05
N VAL A 26 9.65 -25.21 2.54
CA VAL A 26 9.12 -25.24 3.91
C VAL A 26 7.60 -25.34 3.79
N ILE A 27 7.03 -26.36 4.42
CA ILE A 27 5.59 -26.54 4.55
C ILE A 27 5.21 -26.62 6.03
N LEU A 28 3.96 -26.28 6.35
CA LEU A 28 3.42 -26.51 7.69
C LEU A 28 3.10 -28.01 7.86
N MET A 29 3.20 -28.48 9.09
CA MET A 29 2.71 -29.80 9.50
C MET A 29 1.93 -29.64 10.81
N PRO A 30 1.02 -30.58 11.14
CA PRO A 30 0.41 -30.63 12.46
C PRO A 30 1.45 -30.63 13.58
N GLY A 31 1.20 -29.82 14.61
CA GLY A 31 2.01 -29.78 15.82
C GLY A 31 1.76 -30.98 16.74
N PRO A 32 2.27 -30.93 17.98
CA PRO A 32 1.93 -31.90 19.02
C PRO A 32 0.41 -32.06 19.19
N GLU A 33 -0.04 -33.27 19.53
CA GLU A 33 -1.46 -33.59 19.70
C GLU A 33 -2.17 -32.67 20.71
N GLU A 34 -1.45 -32.23 21.74
CA GLU A 34 -1.96 -31.30 22.75
C GLU A 34 -2.33 -29.94 22.14
N GLU A 35 -1.45 -29.36 21.32
CA GLU A 35 -1.71 -28.09 20.63
C GLU A 35 -2.86 -28.24 19.62
N VAL A 36 -2.90 -29.35 18.89
CA VAL A 36 -4.01 -29.66 17.96
C VAL A 36 -5.34 -29.79 18.69
N THR A 37 -5.34 -30.40 19.86
CA THR A 37 -6.53 -30.55 20.71
C THR A 37 -6.99 -29.19 21.20
N GLN A 38 -6.08 -28.32 21.64
CA GLN A 38 -6.42 -26.95 22.06
C GLN A 38 -7.04 -26.13 20.92
N VAL A 39 -6.45 -26.18 19.72
CA VAL A 39 -7.03 -25.51 18.54
C VAL A 39 -8.45 -26.00 18.27
N ASN A 40 -8.67 -27.31 18.22
CA ASN A 40 -10.02 -27.86 17.99
C ASN A 40 -10.99 -27.48 19.11
N GLN A 41 -10.51 -27.40 20.35
CA GLN A 41 -11.32 -26.99 21.49
C GLN A 41 -11.75 -25.52 21.38
N MET A 42 -10.90 -24.63 20.86
CA MET A 42 -11.27 -23.24 20.59
C MET A 42 -12.42 -23.14 19.57
N PHE A 43 -12.40 -23.97 18.52
CA PHE A 43 -13.49 -24.01 17.54
C PHE A 43 -14.80 -24.51 18.17
N ARG A 44 -14.74 -25.55 19.01
CA ARG A 44 -15.93 -26.05 19.74
C ARG A 44 -16.50 -25.00 20.69
N TRP A 45 -15.66 -24.31 21.45
CA TRP A 45 -16.13 -23.24 22.34
C TRP A 45 -16.83 -22.10 21.60
N LEU A 46 -16.37 -21.76 20.40
CA LEU A 46 -17.05 -20.78 19.56
C LEU A 46 -18.41 -21.29 19.05
N ILE A 47 -18.47 -22.54 18.60
CA ILE A 47 -19.64 -23.09 17.89
C ILE A 47 -20.70 -23.61 18.87
N ASP A 48 -20.29 -24.41 19.84
CA ASP A 48 -21.19 -25.15 20.73
C ASP A 48 -21.59 -24.31 21.95
N GLU A 49 -20.66 -23.49 22.47
CA GLU A 49 -20.87 -22.67 23.68
C GLU A 49 -21.11 -21.18 23.37
N ASP A 50 -21.07 -20.78 22.09
CA ASP A 50 -21.21 -19.39 21.63
C ASP A 50 -20.27 -18.41 22.34
N LEU A 51 -19.08 -18.85 22.78
CA LEU A 51 -18.15 -17.97 23.51
C LEU A 51 -17.58 -16.88 22.61
N SER A 52 -17.30 -15.72 23.21
CA SER A 52 -16.52 -14.65 22.60
C SER A 52 -15.03 -15.02 22.53
N PHE A 53 -14.27 -14.31 21.69
CA PHE A 53 -12.82 -14.50 21.62
C PHE A 53 -12.11 -14.18 22.94
N SER A 54 -12.64 -13.23 23.71
CA SER A 54 -12.10 -12.84 25.00
C SER A 54 -12.34 -13.91 26.07
N GLU A 55 -13.55 -14.49 26.12
CA GLU A 55 -13.86 -15.61 27.04
C GLU A 55 -13.04 -16.86 26.72
N ILE A 56 -12.83 -17.16 25.43
CA ILE A 56 -11.93 -18.25 25.00
C ILE A 56 -10.50 -17.98 25.47
N ALA A 57 -10.01 -16.74 25.34
CA ALA A 57 -8.66 -16.37 25.76
C ALA A 57 -8.50 -16.48 27.29
N GLU A 58 -9.48 -15.99 28.05
CA GLU A 58 -9.52 -16.08 29.51
C GLU A 58 -9.48 -17.55 29.96
N ARG A 59 -10.33 -18.40 29.38
CA ARG A 59 -10.38 -19.83 29.70
C ARG A 59 -9.06 -20.56 29.41
N LEU A 60 -8.37 -20.23 28.31
CA LEU A 60 -7.03 -20.77 28.02
C LEU A 60 -6.00 -20.32 29.05
N ASN A 61 -6.03 -19.05 29.43
CA ASN A 61 -5.11 -18.48 30.42
C ASN A 61 -5.35 -19.06 31.83
N GLU A 62 -6.61 -19.25 32.23
CA GLU A 62 -6.98 -19.91 33.49
C GLU A 62 -6.49 -21.36 33.56
N ALA A 63 -6.51 -22.06 32.41
CA ALA A 63 -5.96 -23.40 32.28
C ALA A 63 -4.41 -23.44 32.25
N GLY A 64 -3.73 -22.29 32.30
CA GLY A 64 -2.28 -22.18 32.26
C GLY A 64 -1.67 -22.45 30.88
N VAL A 65 -2.49 -22.43 29.82
CA VAL A 65 -2.04 -22.65 28.45
C VAL A 65 -1.40 -21.37 27.90
N VAL A 66 -0.22 -21.49 27.28
CA VAL A 66 0.48 -20.37 26.64
C VAL A 66 0.57 -20.57 25.13
N THR A 67 0.78 -19.46 24.41
CA THR A 67 1.02 -19.48 22.97
C THR A 67 2.40 -20.05 22.62
N ASP A 68 2.65 -20.30 21.33
CA ASP A 68 3.94 -20.72 20.77
C ASP A 68 5.09 -19.75 21.06
N LEU A 69 4.78 -18.50 21.41
CA LEU A 69 5.73 -17.47 21.82
C LEU A 69 5.89 -17.35 23.35
N ASN A 70 5.36 -18.30 24.13
CA ASN A 70 5.29 -18.27 25.60
C ASN A 70 4.61 -16.99 26.13
N ARG A 71 3.54 -16.56 25.47
CA ARG A 71 2.73 -15.41 25.89
C ARG A 71 1.32 -15.84 26.28
N PRO A 72 0.66 -15.13 27.20
CA PRO A 72 -0.77 -15.31 27.46
C PRO A 72 -1.59 -15.14 26.18
N TRP A 73 -2.71 -15.84 26.12
CA TRP A 73 -3.70 -15.68 25.05
C TRP A 73 -4.40 -14.34 25.18
N THR A 74 -4.60 -13.69 24.04
CA THR A 74 -5.40 -12.47 23.90
C THR A 74 -6.55 -12.73 22.93
N SER A 75 -7.59 -11.89 22.99
CA SER A 75 -8.72 -11.95 22.06
C SER A 75 -8.26 -11.94 20.58
N GLY A 76 -7.29 -11.07 20.26
CA GLY A 76 -6.68 -11.01 18.92
C GLY A 76 -5.90 -12.28 18.51
N SER A 77 -5.23 -12.94 19.47
CA SER A 77 -4.51 -14.19 19.21
C SER A 77 -5.50 -15.33 18.92
N VAL A 78 -6.58 -15.41 19.71
CA VAL A 78 -7.68 -16.37 19.50
C VAL A 78 -8.35 -16.16 18.14
N LYS A 79 -8.66 -14.91 17.79
CA LYS A 79 -9.22 -14.53 16.48
C LYS A 79 -8.32 -14.94 15.33
N THR A 80 -7.00 -14.80 15.47
CA THR A 80 -6.02 -15.21 14.46
C THR A 80 -6.07 -16.72 14.22
N VAL A 81 -6.31 -17.52 15.28
CA VAL A 81 -6.51 -18.96 15.16
C VAL A 81 -7.81 -19.27 14.43
N LEU A 82 -8.93 -18.73 14.93
CA LEU A 82 -10.28 -19.05 14.45
C LEU A 82 -10.56 -18.55 13.02
N THR A 83 -9.77 -17.61 12.49
CA THR A 83 -9.90 -17.10 11.11
C THR A 83 -8.79 -17.57 10.17
N GLY A 84 -7.82 -18.35 10.67
CA GLY A 84 -6.65 -18.78 9.92
C GLY A 84 -6.94 -19.94 8.97
N GLU A 85 -6.93 -19.71 7.66
CA GLU A 85 -7.08 -20.79 6.66
C GLU A 85 -6.00 -21.89 6.73
N LYS A 86 -4.87 -21.63 7.41
CA LYS A 86 -3.86 -22.67 7.66
C LYS A 86 -4.43 -23.85 8.46
N TYR A 87 -5.44 -23.66 9.31
CA TYR A 87 -5.97 -24.74 10.13
C TYR A 87 -6.79 -25.76 9.32
N ILE A 88 -7.25 -25.40 8.12
CA ILE A 88 -7.89 -26.31 7.14
C ILE A 88 -6.91 -26.78 6.05
N GLY A 89 -5.61 -26.55 6.20
CA GLY A 89 -4.58 -27.00 5.26
C GLY A 89 -4.34 -26.07 4.07
N ASN A 90 -4.95 -24.89 4.05
CA ASN A 90 -4.78 -23.95 2.95
C ASN A 90 -3.56 -23.05 3.19
N ASN A 91 -2.78 -22.82 2.14
CA ASN A 91 -1.72 -21.81 2.14
C ASN A 91 -2.18 -20.56 1.41
N VAL A 92 -2.30 -19.44 2.13
CA VAL A 92 -2.63 -18.14 1.54
C VAL A 92 -1.46 -17.20 1.75
N TYR A 93 -0.83 -16.78 0.65
CA TYR A 93 0.26 -15.82 0.68
C TYR A 93 0.00 -14.64 -0.26
N ASN A 94 0.95 -13.69 -0.29
CA ASN A 94 0.81 -12.44 -1.03
C ASN A 94 -0.37 -11.57 -0.53
N ARG A 95 -0.72 -11.62 0.76
CA ARG A 95 -1.69 -10.68 1.37
C ARG A 95 -1.12 -9.25 1.47
N LYS A 96 0.18 -9.15 1.64
CA LYS A 96 0.96 -7.90 1.65
C LYS A 96 2.14 -8.08 0.70
N SER A 97 2.47 -7.05 -0.07
CA SER A 97 3.66 -7.01 -0.89
C SER A 97 4.60 -5.91 -0.42
N PHE A 98 5.88 -6.26 -0.37
CA PHE A 98 6.98 -5.32 -0.15
C PHE A 98 8.05 -5.62 -1.16
N LYS A 99 7.97 -4.95 -2.31
CA LYS A 99 9.00 -5.03 -3.34
C LYS A 99 10.14 -4.09 -2.93
N LEU A 100 11.38 -4.47 -3.22
CA LEU A 100 12.56 -3.69 -2.85
C LEU A 100 12.38 -2.21 -3.22
N LYS A 101 12.61 -1.32 -2.26
CA LYS A 101 12.40 0.14 -2.34
C LYS A 101 10.93 0.58 -2.50
N MET A 102 9.94 -0.28 -2.67
CA MET A 102 8.52 0.12 -2.72
C MET A 102 7.93 0.25 -1.31
N GLN A 103 6.80 0.96 -1.18
CA GLN A 103 6.05 0.93 0.08
C GLN A 103 5.41 -0.43 0.27
N HIS A 104 5.18 -0.82 1.54
CA HIS A 104 4.30 -1.93 1.85
C HIS A 104 2.91 -1.64 1.27
N VAL A 105 2.42 -2.56 0.46
CA VAL A 105 1.07 -2.50 -0.11
C VAL A 105 0.31 -3.70 0.40
N GLU A 106 -0.90 -3.48 0.88
CA GLU A 106 -1.85 -4.58 1.08
C GLU A 106 -2.45 -4.94 -0.27
N ASN A 107 -2.31 -6.21 -0.66
CA ASN A 107 -2.77 -6.65 -1.95
C ASN A 107 -4.26 -7.00 -1.86
N PRO A 108 -5.06 -6.65 -2.88
CA PRO A 108 -6.47 -7.01 -2.91
C PRO A 108 -6.63 -8.55 -3.02
N PRO A 109 -7.78 -9.12 -2.59
CA PRO A 109 -7.98 -10.56 -2.51
C PRO A 109 -7.77 -11.33 -3.82
N ASP A 110 -8.03 -10.70 -4.97
CA ASP A 110 -7.79 -11.26 -6.31
C ASP A 110 -6.29 -11.50 -6.60
N MET A 111 -5.41 -10.79 -5.90
CA MET A 111 -3.97 -11.00 -5.96
C MET A 111 -3.46 -12.01 -4.92
N TRP A 112 -4.32 -12.50 -4.01
CA TRP A 112 -3.90 -13.49 -3.03
C TRP A 112 -3.67 -14.81 -3.73
N ILE A 113 -2.52 -15.41 -3.45
CA ILE A 113 -2.21 -16.72 -4.00
C ILE A 113 -2.62 -17.73 -2.94
N ARG A 114 -3.73 -18.42 -3.22
CA ARG A 114 -4.29 -19.49 -2.40
C ARG A 114 -3.94 -20.84 -3.04
N LYS A 115 -3.37 -21.74 -2.24
CA LYS A 115 -3.26 -23.16 -2.56
C LYS A 115 -4.09 -23.92 -1.53
N GLU A 116 -5.18 -24.53 -2.00
CA GLU A 116 -6.03 -25.39 -1.19
C GLU A 116 -5.34 -26.74 -0.95
N GLY A 117 -5.51 -27.29 0.26
CA GLY A 117 -4.86 -28.57 0.63
C GLY A 117 -3.34 -28.56 0.44
N ALA A 118 -2.69 -27.42 0.71
CA ALA A 118 -1.24 -27.27 0.60
C ALA A 118 -0.48 -28.12 1.62
N PHE A 119 -1.11 -28.43 2.75
CA PHE A 119 -0.61 -29.28 3.82
C PHE A 119 -1.81 -29.85 4.61
N GLU A 120 -1.54 -30.78 5.52
CA GLU A 120 -2.57 -31.39 6.36
C GLU A 120 -3.21 -30.36 7.30
N GLY A 121 -4.54 -30.21 7.19
CA GLY A 121 -5.33 -29.39 8.08
C GLY A 121 -5.62 -30.12 9.40
N VAL A 122 -5.68 -29.38 10.50
CA VAL A 122 -5.95 -29.91 11.84
C VAL A 122 -7.41 -29.68 12.27
N VAL A 123 -8.17 -28.92 11.49
CA VAL A 123 -9.60 -28.63 11.72
C VAL A 123 -10.39 -29.05 10.46
N PRO A 124 -11.50 -29.78 10.60
CA PRO A 124 -12.38 -30.09 9.48
C PRO A 124 -12.93 -28.84 8.79
N LEU A 125 -13.05 -28.87 7.46
CA LEU A 125 -13.52 -27.73 6.68
C LEU A 125 -14.90 -27.22 7.13
N GLU A 126 -15.81 -28.15 7.44
CA GLU A 126 -17.18 -27.82 7.89
C GLU A 126 -17.16 -27.02 9.19
N VAL A 127 -16.39 -27.46 10.18
CA VAL A 127 -16.20 -26.77 11.47
C VAL A 127 -15.66 -25.36 11.25
N PHE A 128 -14.66 -25.22 10.37
CA PHE A 128 -14.08 -23.91 10.06
C PHE A 128 -15.10 -22.98 9.40
N MET A 129 -15.89 -23.48 8.45
CA MET A 129 -16.92 -22.70 7.75
C MET A 129 -18.02 -22.25 8.71
N THR A 130 -18.50 -23.13 9.60
CA THR A 130 -19.47 -22.77 10.65
C THR A 130 -18.92 -21.66 11.55
N ALA A 131 -17.65 -21.75 11.96
CA ALA A 131 -17.00 -20.68 12.72
C ALA A 131 -16.98 -19.34 11.95
N GLN A 132 -16.65 -19.35 10.65
CA GLN A 132 -16.66 -18.12 9.84
C GLN A 132 -18.06 -17.51 9.72
N GLU A 133 -19.11 -18.33 9.61
CA GLU A 133 -20.49 -17.88 9.57
C GLU A 133 -20.88 -17.17 10.88
N ILE A 134 -20.58 -17.76 12.03
CA ILE A 134 -20.82 -17.16 13.35
C ILE A 134 -20.10 -15.81 13.47
N ILE A 135 -18.81 -15.75 13.12
CA ILE A 135 -17.99 -14.53 13.21
C ILE A 135 -18.56 -13.44 12.30
N THR A 136 -18.96 -13.80 11.09
CA THR A 136 -19.55 -12.88 10.11
C THR A 136 -20.91 -12.39 10.58
N ALA A 137 -21.77 -13.27 11.08
CA ALA A 137 -23.09 -12.92 11.59
C ALA A 137 -23.01 -11.98 12.80
N ARG A 138 -22.09 -12.24 13.74
CA ARG A 138 -21.82 -11.35 14.89
C ARG A 138 -21.40 -9.96 14.43
N SER A 139 -20.49 -9.89 13.44
CA SER A 139 -20.03 -8.61 12.88
C SER A 139 -21.14 -7.86 12.13
N ALA A 140 -22.04 -8.58 11.45
CA ALA A 140 -23.14 -7.99 10.68
C ALA A 140 -24.25 -7.40 11.56
N ARG A 141 -24.38 -7.87 12.82
CA ARG A 141 -25.33 -7.31 13.79
C ARG A 141 -24.95 -5.91 14.27
N LEU A 142 -23.69 -5.49 14.11
CA LEU A 142 -23.23 -4.15 14.50
C LEU A 142 -23.66 -3.10 13.48
N SER A 143 -24.34 -2.08 13.97
CA SER A 143 -24.65 -0.87 13.23
C SER A 143 -23.38 -0.05 12.94
N ASP A 144 -23.46 0.83 11.94
CA ASP A 144 -22.36 1.73 11.61
C ASP A 144 -22.02 2.66 12.80
N GLU A 145 -23.02 3.03 13.61
CA GLU A 145 -22.85 3.84 14.80
C GLU A 145 -22.07 3.10 15.89
N GLU A 146 -22.42 1.84 16.17
CA GLU A 146 -21.69 1.00 17.13
C GLU A 146 -20.23 0.79 16.69
N LEU A 147 -20.00 0.50 15.40
CA LEU A 147 -18.66 0.36 14.85
C LEU A 147 -17.81 1.63 15.07
N LEU A 148 -18.37 2.80 14.77
CA LEU A 148 -17.69 4.07 14.99
C LEU A 148 -17.44 4.34 16.48
N ASP A 149 -18.36 3.96 17.36
CA ASP A 149 -18.17 4.08 18.80
C ASP A 149 -17.06 3.17 19.34
N HIS A 150 -16.92 1.94 18.83
CA HIS A 150 -15.76 1.09 19.14
C HIS A 150 -14.43 1.78 18.75
N LEU A 151 -14.37 2.44 17.58
CA LEU A 151 -13.17 3.20 17.19
C LEU A 151 -12.91 4.41 18.08
N LYS A 152 -13.96 5.12 18.52
CA LYS A 152 -13.81 6.26 19.45
C LYS A 152 -13.26 5.81 20.80
N ARG A 153 -13.75 4.69 21.34
CA ARG A 153 -13.25 4.11 22.60
C ARG A 153 -11.79 3.71 22.47
N LEU A 154 -11.45 2.96 21.43
CA LEU A 154 -10.06 2.56 21.18
C LEU A 154 -9.13 3.77 21.04
N TYR A 155 -9.61 4.84 20.39
CA TYR A 155 -8.84 6.08 20.27
C TYR A 155 -8.66 6.80 21.60
N ALA A 156 -9.69 6.84 22.45
CA ALA A 156 -9.61 7.43 23.77
C ALA A 156 -8.58 6.69 24.67
N ASP A 157 -8.51 5.37 24.54
CA ASP A 157 -7.63 4.53 25.35
C ASP A 157 -6.18 4.51 24.83
N ALA A 158 -5.98 4.37 23.52
CA ALA A 158 -4.66 4.19 22.92
C ALA A 158 -4.01 5.50 22.42
N GLY A 159 -4.77 6.59 22.27
CA GLY A 159 -4.30 7.87 21.75
C GLY A 159 -3.98 7.91 20.25
N GLU A 160 -3.86 6.76 19.59
CA GLU A 160 -3.66 6.60 18.16
C GLU A 160 -4.45 5.40 17.60
N LEU A 161 -4.75 5.43 16.30
CA LEU A 161 -5.43 4.34 15.61
C LEU A 161 -4.60 3.78 14.46
N SER A 162 -4.50 2.45 14.42
CA SER A 162 -3.95 1.73 13.27
C SER A 162 -4.72 0.43 13.05
N GLY A 163 -4.65 -0.14 11.85
CA GLY A 163 -5.25 -1.45 11.57
C GLY A 163 -4.73 -2.55 12.49
N VAL A 164 -3.44 -2.50 12.87
CA VAL A 164 -2.83 -3.46 13.79
C VAL A 164 -3.39 -3.30 15.20
N LEU A 165 -3.54 -2.06 15.68
CA LEU A 165 -4.14 -1.79 17.00
C LEU A 165 -5.60 -2.25 17.04
N ILE A 166 -6.37 -2.02 15.98
CA ILE A 166 -7.77 -2.50 15.87
C ILE A 166 -7.83 -4.03 15.93
N ASP A 167 -6.95 -4.71 15.22
CA ASP A 167 -6.96 -6.18 15.19
C ASP A 167 -6.45 -6.83 16.49
N GLN A 168 -5.72 -6.07 17.31
CA GLN A 168 -5.20 -6.51 18.61
C GLN A 168 -6.06 -6.08 19.80
N ALA A 169 -6.96 -5.12 19.62
CA ALA A 169 -7.85 -4.64 20.66
C ALA A 169 -8.88 -5.70 21.07
N ASP A 170 -9.15 -5.80 22.37
CA ASP A 170 -10.14 -6.72 22.91
C ASP A 170 -11.56 -6.28 22.51
N ASP A 171 -12.41 -7.26 22.24
CA ASP A 171 -13.82 -7.07 21.86
C ASP A 171 -14.01 -6.11 20.65
N MET A 172 -13.04 -6.14 19.72
CA MET A 172 -12.98 -5.26 18.56
C MET A 172 -13.29 -6.00 17.25
N PRO A 173 -14.23 -5.47 16.42
CA PRO A 173 -14.39 -5.92 15.04
C PRO A 173 -13.07 -5.78 14.26
N SER A 174 -12.81 -6.67 13.30
CA SER A 174 -11.53 -6.62 12.57
C SER A 174 -11.39 -5.33 11.76
N SER A 175 -10.15 -4.93 11.51
CA SER A 175 -9.83 -3.82 10.61
C SER A 175 -10.42 -4.02 9.21
N SER A 176 -10.66 -5.27 8.79
CA SER A 176 -11.35 -5.61 7.55
C SER A 176 -12.84 -5.27 7.57
N VAL A 177 -13.54 -5.43 8.71
CA VAL A 177 -14.95 -5.03 8.86
C VAL A 177 -15.10 -3.53 8.62
N PHE A 178 -14.23 -2.73 9.22
CA PHE A 178 -14.20 -1.27 9.02
C PHE A 178 -13.94 -0.88 7.57
N ARG A 179 -13.02 -1.55 6.87
CA ARG A 179 -12.77 -1.28 5.45
C ARG A 179 -13.95 -1.64 4.57
N SER A 180 -14.59 -2.77 4.84
CA SER A 180 -15.75 -3.22 4.08
C SER A 180 -16.92 -2.26 4.26
N ARG A 181 -17.23 -1.88 5.51
CA ARG A 181 -18.37 -1.00 5.84
C ARG A 181 -18.16 0.45 5.43
N PHE A 182 -16.97 1.01 5.64
CA PHE A 182 -16.68 2.43 5.41
C PHE A 182 -15.80 2.69 4.17
N GLY A 183 -15.49 1.68 3.37
CA GLY A 183 -14.64 1.74 2.17
C GLY A 183 -13.14 1.82 2.44
N SER A 184 -12.70 2.43 3.55
CA SER A 184 -11.29 2.44 3.99
C SER A 184 -11.16 2.79 5.48
N LEU A 185 -10.06 2.39 6.11
CA LEU A 185 -9.74 2.78 7.49
C LEU A 185 -9.60 4.30 7.64
N SER A 186 -8.94 4.97 6.69
CA SER A 186 -8.82 6.43 6.70
C SER A 186 -10.19 7.14 6.70
N ARG A 187 -11.17 6.59 5.97
CA ARG A 187 -12.53 7.12 5.97
C ARG A 187 -13.25 6.85 7.30
N ALA A 188 -13.08 5.65 7.87
CA ALA A 188 -13.60 5.35 9.21
C ALA A 188 -13.03 6.28 10.29
N TYR A 189 -11.73 6.58 10.24
CA TYR A 189 -11.07 7.53 11.15
C TYR A 189 -11.61 8.96 10.99
N ALA A 190 -11.81 9.39 9.74
CA ALA A 190 -12.39 10.71 9.47
C ALA A 190 -13.81 10.85 10.04
N LEU A 191 -14.63 9.79 10.03
CA LEU A 191 -16.00 9.79 10.57
C LEU A 191 -16.05 9.95 12.09
N ILE A 192 -15.01 9.55 12.83
CA ILE A 192 -14.90 9.77 14.28
C ILE A 192 -14.14 11.06 14.63
N GLY A 193 -13.85 11.91 13.64
CA GLY A 193 -13.10 13.15 13.83
C GLY A 193 -11.60 12.93 14.05
N HIS A 194 -11.09 11.70 13.93
CA HIS A 194 -9.67 11.41 14.00
C HIS A 194 -9.05 11.57 12.60
N GLN A 195 -8.38 12.69 12.39
CA GLN A 195 -7.50 12.88 11.25
C GLN A 195 -6.08 12.61 11.71
N THR A 196 -5.46 11.54 11.21
CA THR A 196 -4.03 11.29 11.45
C THR A 196 -3.23 12.54 11.04
N GLY A 197 -2.19 12.91 11.78
CA GLY A 197 -1.36 14.09 11.44
C GLY A 197 -0.83 14.04 9.99
N PHE A 198 -0.49 12.83 9.55
CA PHE A 198 -0.08 12.52 8.18
C PHE A 198 -1.12 12.83 7.11
N ASP A 199 -2.43 12.72 7.42
CA ASP A 199 -3.49 13.02 6.46
C ASP A 199 -3.69 14.52 6.27
N LYS A 200 -3.53 15.35 7.32
CA LYS A 200 -3.65 16.81 7.23
C LYS A 200 -2.55 17.42 6.36
N GLU A 201 -1.29 17.07 6.63
CA GLU A 201 -0.14 17.55 5.84
C GLU A 201 -0.26 17.12 4.37
N ARG A 202 -0.61 15.86 4.13
CA ARG A 202 -0.80 15.33 2.76
C ARG A 202 -1.94 16.03 2.03
N MET A 203 -3.04 16.32 2.72
CA MET A 203 -4.16 17.07 2.14
C MET A 203 -3.79 18.51 1.80
N GLN A 204 -3.05 19.21 2.66
CA GLN A 204 -2.57 20.57 2.40
C GLN A 204 -1.60 20.61 1.20
N VAL A 205 -0.62 19.72 1.16
CA VAL A 205 0.32 19.61 0.03
C VAL A 205 -0.44 19.31 -1.26
N ASN A 206 -1.37 18.34 -1.26
CA ASN A 206 -2.16 18.04 -2.45
C ASN A 206 -3.06 19.19 -2.90
N ARG A 207 -3.59 20.01 -1.97
CA ARG A 207 -4.35 21.22 -2.31
C ARG A 207 -3.46 22.24 -3.02
N ARG A 208 -2.23 22.47 -2.52
CA ARG A 208 -1.25 23.37 -3.14
C ARG A 208 -0.83 22.88 -4.53
N LEU A 209 -0.54 21.58 -4.69
CA LEU A 209 -0.22 20.98 -5.99
C LEU A 209 -1.32 21.21 -7.04
N ARG A 210 -2.59 21.11 -6.64
CA ARG A 210 -3.73 21.38 -7.54
C ARG A 210 -3.87 22.86 -7.92
N ALA A 211 -3.35 23.78 -7.11
CA ALA A 211 -3.33 25.20 -7.42
C ALA A 211 -2.14 25.59 -8.31
N LEU A 212 -0.94 25.04 -8.02
CA LEU A 212 0.28 25.30 -8.77
C LEU A 212 0.23 24.75 -10.20
N HIS A 213 -0.32 23.55 -10.39
CA HIS A 213 -0.28 22.89 -11.70
C HIS A 213 -0.95 23.70 -12.83
N PRO A 214 -2.19 24.21 -12.68
CA PRO A 214 -2.80 25.09 -13.68
C PRO A 214 -2.03 26.41 -13.88
N GLU A 215 -1.39 26.93 -12.85
CA GLU A 215 -0.62 28.17 -12.93
C GLU A 215 0.64 28.01 -13.79
N ILE A 216 1.37 26.92 -13.60
CA ILE A 216 2.56 26.60 -14.40
C ILE A 216 2.15 26.36 -15.86
N ILE A 217 1.07 25.61 -16.10
CA ILE A 217 0.56 25.42 -17.47
C ILE A 217 0.28 26.75 -18.14
N LYS A 218 -0.44 27.67 -17.48
CA LYS A 218 -0.73 28.99 -18.04
C LYS A 218 0.54 29.80 -18.34
N ARG A 219 1.54 29.75 -17.45
CA ARG A 219 2.83 30.42 -17.67
C ARG A 219 3.58 29.82 -18.86
N THR A 220 3.60 28.49 -18.97
CA THR A 220 4.22 27.78 -20.09
C THR A 220 3.49 28.09 -21.42
N GLU A 221 2.16 28.11 -21.43
CA GLU A 221 1.36 28.49 -22.61
C GLU A 221 1.68 29.93 -23.06
N ALA A 222 1.74 30.87 -22.12
CA ALA A 222 2.04 32.27 -22.44
C ALA A 222 3.47 32.45 -22.98
N ALA A 223 4.47 31.83 -22.34
CA ALA A 223 5.86 31.92 -22.76
C ALA A 223 6.10 31.32 -24.16
N ILE A 224 5.44 30.21 -24.48
CA ILE A 224 5.53 29.60 -25.82
C ILE A 224 4.82 30.48 -26.87
N ALA A 225 3.69 31.10 -26.52
CA ALA A 225 3.02 32.04 -27.40
C ALA A 225 3.87 33.29 -27.69
N GLU A 226 4.59 33.82 -26.69
CA GLU A 226 5.55 34.93 -26.87
C GLU A 226 6.72 34.54 -27.78
N ALA A 227 7.18 33.28 -27.72
CA ALA A 227 8.18 32.73 -28.64
C ALA A 227 7.63 32.43 -30.06
N GLY A 228 6.35 32.73 -30.32
CA GLY A 228 5.69 32.53 -31.62
C GLY A 228 5.22 31.08 -31.86
N GLY A 229 5.18 30.25 -30.83
CA GLY A 229 4.65 28.88 -30.89
C GLY A 229 3.16 28.80 -30.57
N THR A 230 2.54 27.67 -30.89
CA THR A 230 1.14 27.36 -30.52
C THR A 230 1.08 26.21 -29.53
N VAL A 231 0.16 26.30 -28.55
CA VAL A 231 -0.06 25.27 -27.53
C VAL A 231 -1.53 24.87 -27.51
N ARG A 232 -1.79 23.56 -27.51
CA ARG A 232 -3.13 22.99 -27.32
C ARG A 232 -3.12 21.96 -26.20
N CYS A 233 -3.90 22.21 -25.16
CA CYS A 233 -4.09 21.26 -24.06
C CYS A 233 -5.24 20.29 -24.35
N ASP A 234 -4.98 18.99 -24.27
CA ASP A 234 -6.01 17.95 -24.35
C ASP A 234 -6.71 17.80 -22.99
N ALA A 235 -8.01 18.11 -22.93
CA ALA A 235 -8.76 18.12 -21.67
C ALA A 235 -8.95 16.72 -21.02
N LYS A 236 -8.82 15.63 -21.78
CA LYS A 236 -9.00 14.25 -21.27
C LYS A 236 -7.70 13.69 -20.71
N SER A 237 -6.57 14.00 -21.34
CA SER A 237 -5.26 13.47 -20.99
C SER A 237 -4.38 14.45 -20.20
N GLY A 238 -4.64 15.75 -20.32
CA GLY A 238 -3.80 16.81 -19.76
C GLY A 238 -2.47 17.00 -20.52
N LEU A 239 -2.32 16.41 -21.70
CA LEU A 239 -1.13 16.57 -22.55
C LEU A 239 -1.17 17.90 -23.30
N LEU A 240 0.01 18.51 -23.45
CA LEU A 240 0.22 19.75 -24.18
C LEU A 240 0.78 19.42 -25.56
N HIS A 241 0.02 19.72 -26.60
CA HIS A 241 0.48 19.65 -27.99
C HIS A 241 1.08 20.99 -28.38
N LEU A 242 2.37 20.99 -28.66
CA LEU A 242 3.11 22.16 -29.11
C LEU A 242 3.28 22.10 -30.62
N ASN A 243 2.87 23.17 -31.30
CA ASN A 243 3.11 23.35 -32.73
C ASN A 243 2.57 22.21 -33.63
N ASP A 244 1.70 21.35 -33.12
CA ASP A 244 1.32 20.05 -33.70
C ASP A 244 2.51 19.12 -34.04
N GLU A 245 3.68 19.38 -33.45
CA GLU A 245 4.95 18.70 -33.72
C GLU A 245 5.48 17.93 -32.51
N LEU A 246 5.15 18.36 -31.29
CA LEU A 246 5.66 17.77 -30.07
C LEU A 246 4.56 17.63 -29.01
N VAL A 247 4.46 16.47 -28.37
CA VAL A 247 3.52 16.19 -27.29
C VAL A 247 4.25 16.15 -25.96
N ILE A 248 3.80 16.95 -25.01
CA ILE A 248 4.46 17.11 -23.71
C ILE A 248 3.53 16.77 -22.56
N SER A 249 4.08 16.07 -21.57
CA SER A 249 3.46 15.88 -20.27
C SER A 249 4.14 16.76 -19.23
N LEU A 250 3.36 17.61 -18.55
CA LEU A 250 3.84 18.41 -17.42
C LEU A 250 3.52 17.68 -16.11
N VAL A 251 4.53 17.46 -15.27
CA VAL A 251 4.36 16.72 -14.01
C VAL A 251 5.00 17.47 -12.85
N LEU A 252 4.24 17.70 -11.78
CA LEU A 252 4.77 18.20 -10.51
C LEU A 252 5.37 17.07 -9.68
N ALA A 253 6.68 17.14 -9.46
CA ALA A 253 7.39 16.25 -8.54
C ALA A 253 7.40 16.89 -7.15
N ARG A 254 6.58 16.33 -6.25
CA ARG A 254 6.53 16.76 -4.84
C ARG A 254 7.74 16.26 -4.04
N CYS A 255 8.23 17.10 -3.13
CA CYS A 255 9.20 16.73 -2.11
C CYS A 255 8.54 15.90 -1.01
N GLN A 256 9.21 14.82 -0.60
CA GLN A 256 8.89 14.00 0.55
C GLN A 256 10.10 14.03 1.51
N SER A 257 9.90 14.62 2.68
CA SER A 257 10.88 14.58 3.77
C SER A 257 10.77 13.26 4.52
N LEU A 258 11.89 12.58 4.68
CA LEU A 258 12.00 11.34 5.45
C LEU A 258 12.35 11.64 6.92
N PRO A 259 12.04 10.73 7.86
CA PRO A 259 12.41 10.89 9.28
C PRO A 259 13.92 11.04 9.51
N ASP A 260 14.74 10.58 8.57
CA ASP A 260 16.20 10.68 8.60
C ASP A 260 16.75 12.00 8.02
N GLY A 261 15.87 12.98 7.76
CA GLY A 261 16.24 14.31 7.23
C GLY A 261 16.54 14.34 5.73
N ARG A 262 16.43 13.21 5.02
CA ARG A 262 16.63 13.19 3.56
C ARG A 262 15.35 13.60 2.82
N HIS A 263 15.54 14.25 1.68
CA HIS A 263 14.45 14.60 0.77
C HIS A 263 14.42 13.69 -0.45
N ARG A 264 13.20 13.37 -0.90
CA ARG A 264 12.98 12.59 -2.11
C ARG A 264 11.86 13.17 -2.94
N TRP A 265 12.02 13.10 -4.24
CA TRP A 265 10.98 13.43 -5.20
C TRP A 265 10.69 12.22 -6.06
N ARG A 266 9.44 12.13 -6.53
CA ARG A 266 8.99 11.01 -7.35
C ARG A 266 8.20 11.55 -8.53
N ILE A 267 8.69 11.25 -9.73
CA ILE A 267 8.00 11.50 -11.00
C ILE A 267 7.40 10.17 -11.41
N ARG A 268 6.08 10.14 -11.66
CA ARG A 268 5.39 8.95 -12.15
C ARG A 268 5.07 9.13 -13.63
N PHE A 269 5.26 8.07 -14.39
CA PHE A 269 4.90 7.98 -15.80
C PHE A 269 3.77 6.96 -15.93
N ASP A 270 2.86 7.21 -16.87
CA ASP A 270 1.83 6.25 -17.26
C ASP A 270 1.87 6.07 -18.78
N PRO A 271 2.97 5.49 -19.33
CA PRO A 271 3.17 5.38 -20.77
C PRO A 271 2.08 4.57 -21.49
N ALA A 272 1.37 3.68 -20.76
CA ALA A 272 0.26 2.92 -21.31
C ALA A 272 -1.00 3.78 -21.53
N ARG A 273 -1.08 4.93 -20.87
CA ARG A 273 -2.21 5.87 -20.95
C ARG A 273 -1.86 7.16 -21.69
N PHE A 274 -0.58 7.57 -21.61
CA PHE A 274 -0.08 8.81 -22.15
C PHE A 274 1.27 8.55 -22.83
N GLU A 275 1.40 8.83 -24.12
CA GLU A 275 2.66 8.70 -24.87
C GLU A 275 3.22 10.10 -25.22
N PRO A 276 3.79 10.84 -24.24
CA PRO A 276 4.43 12.11 -24.54
C PRO A 276 5.82 11.89 -25.15
N ASP A 277 6.20 12.77 -26.08
CA ASP A 277 7.55 12.84 -26.64
C ASP A 277 8.56 13.33 -25.58
N VAL A 278 8.13 14.27 -24.73
CA VAL A 278 8.94 14.84 -23.64
C VAL A 278 8.09 14.97 -22.38
N THR A 279 8.63 14.57 -21.23
CA THR A 279 8.05 14.91 -19.92
C THR A 279 8.80 16.08 -19.31
N LEU A 280 8.09 17.19 -19.11
CA LEU A 280 8.57 18.32 -18.32
C LEU A 280 8.23 18.07 -16.85
N ALA A 281 9.20 17.63 -16.07
CA ALA A 281 9.04 17.40 -14.64
C ALA A 281 9.52 18.61 -13.84
N VAL A 282 8.61 19.22 -13.09
CA VAL A 282 8.88 20.37 -12.22
C VAL A 282 9.15 19.85 -10.82
N ARG A 283 10.37 19.99 -10.34
CA ARG A 283 10.71 19.65 -8.95
C ARG A 283 10.31 20.79 -8.05
N LEU A 284 9.59 20.50 -6.98
CA LEU A 284 9.22 21.51 -5.98
C LEU A 284 10.27 21.61 -4.87
N ASP A 285 10.29 22.73 -4.18
CA ASP A 285 11.14 22.94 -3.00
C ASP A 285 10.79 21.99 -1.84
N TYR A 286 11.55 22.10 -0.75
CA TYR A 286 11.36 21.24 0.42
C TYR A 286 10.01 21.41 1.13
N ALA A 287 9.39 22.58 0.97
CA ALA A 287 8.07 22.91 1.53
C ALA A 287 6.91 22.55 0.58
N ASN A 288 7.21 22.16 -0.65
CA ASN A 288 6.26 22.03 -1.75
C ASN A 288 5.48 23.33 -2.04
N GLU A 289 6.15 24.47 -1.94
CA GLU A 289 5.55 25.80 -2.10
C GLU A 289 5.92 26.46 -3.43
N ALA A 290 7.16 26.28 -3.90
CA ALA A 290 7.64 26.84 -5.16
C ALA A 290 8.33 25.81 -6.07
N GLU A 291 8.49 26.16 -7.35
CA GLU A 291 9.39 25.49 -8.28
C GLU A 291 10.84 25.60 -7.79
N LEU A 292 11.53 24.47 -7.71
CA LEU A 292 12.96 24.39 -7.39
C LEU A 292 13.80 24.35 -8.66
N ASP A 293 13.44 23.48 -9.60
CA ASP A 293 14.07 23.32 -10.92
C ASP A 293 13.26 22.39 -11.82
N TYR A 294 13.75 22.20 -13.05
CA TYR A 294 13.05 21.53 -14.13
C TYR A 294 13.88 20.39 -14.70
N PHE A 295 13.21 19.31 -15.09
CA PHE A 295 13.80 18.20 -15.82
C PHE A 295 13.08 18.00 -17.14
N LEU A 296 13.81 18.03 -18.25
CA LEU A 296 13.30 17.72 -19.60
C LEU A 296 13.66 16.29 -19.95
N LEU A 297 12.69 15.38 -19.83
CA LEU A 297 12.92 13.95 -19.93
C LEU A 297 12.38 13.40 -21.26
N PRO A 298 13.23 12.85 -22.15
CA PRO A 298 12.78 12.30 -23.43
C PRO A 298 11.99 11.01 -23.24
N GLY A 299 10.85 10.86 -23.93
CA GLY A 299 9.92 9.74 -23.79
C GLY A 299 10.53 8.35 -24.05
N PHE A 300 11.47 8.27 -25.00
CA PHE A 300 12.05 6.99 -25.46
C PHE A 300 13.03 6.34 -24.47
N ASP A 301 13.57 7.09 -23.50
CA ASP A 301 14.58 6.61 -22.55
C ASP A 301 14.07 6.59 -21.09
N LEU A 302 12.75 6.76 -20.91
CA LEU A 302 12.11 6.80 -19.60
C LEU A 302 11.73 5.40 -19.09
N PRO A 303 11.93 5.11 -17.78
CA PRO A 303 11.44 3.88 -17.19
C PRO A 303 9.91 3.84 -17.21
N ARG A 304 9.35 2.63 -17.42
CA ARG A 304 7.90 2.39 -17.59
C ARG A 304 6.96 2.87 -16.46
N ARG A 305 7.48 3.33 -15.32
CA ARG A 305 6.65 3.63 -14.14
C ARG A 305 7.04 4.89 -13.39
N GLU A 306 8.31 5.04 -13.03
CA GLU A 306 8.73 6.18 -12.22
C GLU A 306 10.23 6.43 -12.22
N ILE A 307 10.58 7.68 -11.95
CA ILE A 307 11.91 8.10 -11.53
C ILE A 307 11.83 8.61 -10.09
N ARG A 308 12.84 8.27 -9.30
CA ARG A 308 12.99 8.72 -7.92
C ARG A 308 14.27 9.53 -7.80
N MET A 309 14.09 10.78 -7.41
CA MET A 309 15.19 11.70 -7.22
C MET A 309 15.48 11.82 -5.72
N CYS A 310 16.75 11.94 -5.38
CA CYS A 310 17.20 12.34 -4.05
C CYS A 310 18.20 13.50 -4.21
N ASN A 311 18.73 14.02 -3.10
CA ASN A 311 19.68 15.14 -3.14
C ASN A 311 20.95 14.85 -3.98
N ARG A 312 21.22 13.59 -4.34
CA ARG A 312 22.30 13.19 -5.26
C ARG A 312 21.77 12.22 -6.30
N ASN A 313 21.48 12.69 -7.50
CA ASN A 313 21.13 11.81 -8.62
C ASN A 313 22.39 11.31 -9.34
N SER A 314 22.23 10.31 -10.21
CA SER A 314 23.30 9.89 -11.13
C SER A 314 23.66 11.04 -12.07
N SER A 315 24.94 11.20 -12.40
CA SER A 315 25.45 12.26 -13.30
C SER A 315 24.71 12.35 -14.64
N HIS A 316 24.37 11.21 -15.25
CA HIS A 316 23.60 11.14 -16.49
C HIS A 316 22.19 11.73 -16.38
N PHE A 317 21.60 11.73 -15.19
CA PHE A 317 20.25 12.25 -14.96
C PHE A 317 20.26 13.76 -14.69
N GLU A 318 21.33 14.27 -14.06
CA GLU A 318 21.52 15.72 -13.88
C GLU A 318 21.73 16.45 -15.22
N ALA A 319 22.13 15.75 -16.29
CA ALA A 319 22.24 16.35 -17.63
C ALA A 319 20.91 16.85 -18.21
N PHE A 320 19.78 16.34 -17.70
CA PHE A 320 18.44 16.76 -18.11
C PHE A 320 17.85 17.85 -17.21
N ARG A 321 18.64 18.35 -16.23
CA ARG A 321 18.20 19.35 -15.26
C ARG A 321 18.48 20.76 -15.75
N PHE A 322 17.51 21.64 -15.57
CA PHE A 322 17.58 23.04 -15.92
C PHE A 322 17.09 23.90 -14.75
N GLU A 323 17.75 25.04 -14.51
CA GLU A 323 17.34 25.99 -13.47
C GLU A 323 16.15 26.84 -13.90
N SER A 324 15.95 27.03 -15.21
CA SER A 324 14.82 27.73 -15.79
C SER A 324 14.25 26.99 -17.00
N LEU A 325 13.05 27.40 -17.43
CA LEU A 325 12.41 26.91 -18.65
C LEU A 325 12.84 27.67 -19.91
N ASP A 326 13.78 28.61 -19.82
CA ASP A 326 14.15 29.44 -20.97
C ASP A 326 14.73 28.61 -22.12
N PHE A 327 15.58 27.62 -21.78
CA PHE A 327 16.10 26.67 -22.77
C PHE A 327 14.97 25.90 -23.46
N PHE A 328 13.99 25.46 -22.67
CA PHE A 328 12.82 24.76 -23.18
C PHE A 328 12.01 25.66 -24.11
N TYR A 329 11.73 26.91 -23.75
CA TYR A 329 10.98 27.85 -24.58
C TYR A 329 11.72 28.18 -25.89
N ALA A 330 13.04 28.38 -25.83
CA ALA A 330 13.87 28.64 -27.00
C ALA A 330 13.83 27.50 -28.03
N MET A 331 13.60 26.24 -27.61
CA MET A 331 13.44 25.12 -28.55
C MET A 331 12.24 25.25 -29.48
N PHE A 332 11.25 26.09 -29.13
CA PHE A 332 10.01 26.25 -29.89
C PHE A 332 9.93 27.57 -30.66
N GLU A 333 11.00 28.36 -30.65
CA GLU A 333 11.08 29.60 -31.40
C GLU A 333 10.97 29.32 -32.91
N ARG A 334 10.03 30.01 -33.58
CA ARG A 334 9.85 29.87 -35.03
C ARG A 334 10.85 30.78 -35.76
N VAL A 335 11.94 30.19 -36.25
CA VAL A 335 12.90 30.88 -37.11
C VAL A 335 12.51 30.73 -38.58
N GLY A 336 12.35 31.85 -39.29
CA GLY A 336 12.08 31.84 -40.73
C GLY A 336 13.25 31.26 -41.54
N ILE A 337 13.06 30.09 -42.15
CA ILE A 337 14.05 29.53 -43.07
C ILE A 337 13.94 30.29 -44.39
N TRP A 338 14.88 31.20 -44.65
CA TRP A 338 14.96 31.90 -45.94
C TRP A 338 15.18 30.88 -47.06
N LYS A 339 14.15 30.62 -47.87
CA LYS A 339 14.32 29.96 -49.16
C LYS A 339 15.13 30.88 -50.06
N LYS A 340 16.36 30.50 -50.39
CA LYS A 340 17.12 31.10 -51.48
C LYS A 340 16.26 30.97 -52.75
N ALA A 341 15.83 32.11 -53.30
CA ALA A 341 15.16 32.14 -54.60
C ALA A 341 16.10 31.54 -55.66
N LEU A 342 15.55 30.65 -56.48
CA LEU A 342 16.21 29.96 -57.60
C LEU A 342 16.81 30.95 -58.61
#